data_AF-A0A522AGX9-F1
#
_entry.id   AF-A0A522AGX9-F1
#
_cell.length_a   1.000
_cell.length_b   1.000
_cell.length_c   1.000
_cell.angle_alpha   90.00
_cell.angle_beta   90.00
_cell.angle_gamma   90.00
#
_symmetry.space_group_name_H-M   'P 1'
#
loop_
_entity.id
_entity.type
_entity.pdbx_description
1 polymer ?
#
loop_
_entity_poly.entity_id
_entity_poly.type
_entity_poly.pdbx_seq_one_letter_code
_entity_poly.pdbx_strand_id
1 'polypeptide(L)'
;DAVLDEIRATIPVWASLNALQLREAMLDSDVHVLSTNEIVFKRNDYTSSFFTILRGKVGIQINANDPTQMVILGPGAFFGEMGLISGRRRSATVVAASDCVLFETPRRTMLKLIQSVDSVRRTLDQTAIMRQVQTHLAPGVPAEDLKDLVEGAEIQRFRAGDTIFSQGDAGDDMHLIRSGSCTVSMRVGGKDIVLSYVPSGNYVGEMALLSDTPRSATIKAAHTTETIRIKGDHFKQLLERAPKLKADVEAKFRQRIMHNEQMQKRPEAGSIIEFLIAQGVGEGTDVLLIDESLCIHCDNCEKACAETHGGISRLDREAGPTFATIHVPTSCRHCEHPHCMADCPPNAIHRTPGGEVYIDDSCIGCGNCQSNCPYGVIQMAYPPDEKFNLFQWLLFGRGPGPGEAMSYGANGHGGHGDGHGDGHGHGHGEKTKRAVKCDMCKGIPGGASCVRACPTGAAIRVSPEDFMSVARLG
;
A
#
# COMPACT_ATOMS: atom_id res chain seq x y z
N ASP A 1 -33.64 -19.98 -4.10
CA ASP A 1 -32.90 -21.17 -3.66
C ASP A 1 -32.19 -21.89 -4.80
N ALA A 2 -32.85 -22.28 -5.89
CA ALA A 2 -32.19 -22.93 -7.04
C ALA A 2 -30.95 -22.20 -7.61
N VAL A 3 -30.99 -20.86 -7.73
CA VAL A 3 -29.83 -20.06 -8.17
C VAL A 3 -28.67 -20.11 -7.16
N LEU A 4 -28.97 -20.10 -5.86
CA LEU A 4 -27.96 -20.22 -4.81
C LEU A 4 -27.34 -21.62 -4.80
N ASP A 5 -28.11 -22.64 -5.15
CA ASP A 5 -27.62 -24.01 -5.31
C ASP A 5 -26.67 -24.13 -6.51
N GLU A 6 -27.02 -23.52 -7.65
CA GLU A 6 -26.15 -23.44 -8.83
C GLU A 6 -24.81 -22.76 -8.50
N ILE A 7 -24.86 -21.64 -7.77
CA ILE A 7 -23.67 -20.89 -7.35
C ILE A 7 -22.76 -21.75 -6.48
N ARG A 8 -23.31 -22.46 -5.48
CA ARG A 8 -22.53 -23.36 -4.60
C ARG A 8 -21.95 -24.55 -5.35
N ALA A 9 -22.70 -25.11 -6.29
CA ALA A 9 -22.24 -26.23 -7.10
C ALA A 9 -21.10 -25.81 -8.05
N THR A 10 -21.15 -24.58 -8.54
CA THR A 10 -20.19 -24.07 -9.54
C THR A 10 -18.93 -23.51 -8.89
N ILE A 11 -19.04 -22.82 -7.76
CA ILE A 11 -17.93 -22.06 -7.15
C ILE A 11 -17.47 -22.76 -5.86
N PRO A 12 -16.33 -23.48 -5.88
CA PRO A 12 -15.88 -24.28 -4.74
C PRO A 12 -15.66 -23.49 -3.45
N VAL A 13 -15.20 -22.24 -3.55
CA VAL A 13 -15.01 -21.38 -2.37
C VAL A 13 -16.33 -21.09 -1.64
N TRP A 14 -17.48 -21.20 -2.33
CA TRP A 14 -18.82 -21.03 -1.75
C TRP A 14 -19.50 -22.33 -1.33
N ALA A 15 -18.94 -23.49 -1.67
CA ALA A 15 -19.60 -24.78 -1.51
C ALA A 15 -20.00 -25.09 -0.06
N SER A 16 -19.20 -24.64 0.91
CA SER A 16 -19.45 -24.86 2.35
C SER A 16 -20.35 -23.80 2.99
N LEU A 17 -20.74 -22.74 2.28
CA LEU A 17 -21.57 -21.69 2.85
C LEU A 17 -23.01 -22.19 3.04
N ASN A 18 -23.58 -21.87 4.20
CA ASN A 18 -25.00 -22.06 4.40
C ASN A 18 -25.81 -21.05 3.55
N ALA A 19 -27.10 -21.31 3.36
CA ALA A 19 -27.94 -20.48 2.49
C ALA A 19 -28.03 -19.01 2.95
N LEU A 20 -27.97 -18.75 4.26
CA LEU A 20 -28.03 -17.39 4.80
C LEU A 20 -26.73 -16.62 4.52
N GLN A 21 -25.57 -17.23 4.82
CA GLN A 21 -24.25 -16.66 4.57
C GLN A 21 -24.04 -16.35 3.09
N LEU A 22 -24.41 -17.28 2.21
CA LEU A 22 -24.30 -17.05 0.78
C LEU A 22 -25.27 -15.94 0.32
N ARG A 23 -26.49 -15.91 0.84
CA ARG A 23 -27.45 -14.85 0.49
C ARG A 23 -26.94 -13.47 0.91
N GLU A 24 -26.40 -13.34 2.12
CA GLU A 24 -25.77 -12.10 2.59
C GLU A 24 -24.60 -11.69 1.68
N ALA A 25 -23.71 -12.64 1.37
CA ALA A 25 -22.57 -12.38 0.50
C ALA A 25 -23.00 -11.92 -0.91
N MET A 26 -24.05 -12.53 -1.47
CA MET A 26 -24.57 -12.16 -2.79
C MET A 26 -25.32 -10.83 -2.79
N LEU A 27 -25.99 -10.46 -1.69
CA LEU A 27 -26.64 -9.15 -1.56
C LEU A 27 -25.64 -8.00 -1.54
N ASP A 28 -24.45 -8.24 -0.97
CA ASP A 28 -23.36 -7.28 -0.96
C ASP A 28 -22.53 -7.29 -2.26
N SER A 29 -22.70 -8.30 -3.13
CA SER A 29 -21.88 -8.48 -4.33
C SER A 29 -22.54 -7.90 -5.59
N ASP A 30 -21.73 -7.33 -6.47
CA ASP A 30 -22.18 -6.88 -7.79
C ASP A 30 -22.04 -7.99 -8.84
N VAL A 31 -22.98 -8.04 -9.78
CA VAL A 31 -22.95 -8.98 -10.91
C VAL A 31 -22.44 -8.25 -12.14
N HIS A 32 -21.33 -8.74 -12.69
CA HIS A 32 -20.77 -8.22 -13.94
C HIS A 32 -21.08 -9.19 -15.08
N VAL A 33 -21.67 -8.67 -16.15
CA VAL A 33 -21.85 -9.38 -17.42
C VAL A 33 -20.94 -8.71 -18.43
N LEU A 34 -19.87 -9.40 -18.81
CA LEU A 34 -18.82 -8.83 -19.63
C LEU A 34 -18.75 -9.52 -20.98
N SER A 35 -18.53 -8.73 -22.03
CA SER A 35 -18.20 -9.22 -23.36
C SER A 35 -16.71 -9.48 -23.50
N THR A 36 -16.35 -10.33 -24.45
CA THR A 36 -14.95 -10.66 -24.77
C THR A 36 -14.10 -9.38 -24.97
N ASN A 37 -12.89 -9.37 -24.40
CA ASN A 37 -11.91 -8.28 -24.33
C ASN A 37 -12.24 -7.10 -23.39
N GLU A 38 -13.38 -7.12 -22.68
CA GLU A 38 -13.63 -6.11 -21.65
C GLU A 38 -12.70 -6.29 -20.45
N ILE A 39 -12.25 -5.17 -19.87
CA ILE A 39 -11.31 -5.15 -18.76
C ILE A 39 -12.09 -5.22 -17.45
N VAL A 40 -11.77 -6.21 -16.61
CA VAL A 40 -12.32 -6.31 -15.24
C VAL A 40 -11.62 -5.31 -14.33
N PHE A 41 -10.29 -5.33 -14.31
CA PHE A 41 -9.43 -4.34 -13.67
C PHE A 41 -8.05 -4.31 -14.32
N LYS A 42 -7.34 -3.20 -14.14
CA LYS A 42 -5.98 -3.02 -14.65
C LYS A 42 -4.94 -3.30 -13.58
N ARG A 43 -3.76 -3.72 -14.02
CA ARG A 43 -2.57 -3.74 -13.18
C ARG A 43 -2.37 -2.36 -12.54
N ASN A 44 -1.95 -2.36 -11.29
CA ASN A 44 -1.75 -1.20 -10.44
C ASN A 44 -3.02 -0.50 -9.92
N ASP A 45 -4.23 -0.98 -10.26
CA ASP A 45 -5.45 -0.47 -9.64
C ASP A 45 -5.48 -0.77 -8.13
N TYR A 46 -5.97 0.16 -7.32
CA TYR A 46 -6.13 -0.02 -5.86
C TYR A 46 -7.44 -0.67 -5.42
N THR A 47 -8.11 -1.39 -6.33
CA THR A 47 -9.30 -2.17 -5.96
C THR A 47 -8.89 -3.41 -5.17
N SER A 48 -9.72 -3.79 -4.20
CA SER A 48 -9.46 -4.96 -3.32
C SER A 48 -10.63 -5.93 -3.25
N SER A 49 -11.62 -5.77 -4.13
CA SER A 49 -12.73 -6.70 -4.30
C SER A 49 -12.24 -8.06 -4.79
N PHE A 50 -13.01 -9.08 -4.47
CA PHE A 50 -12.76 -10.47 -4.84
C PHE A 50 -13.72 -10.88 -5.93
N PHE A 51 -13.23 -11.58 -6.96
CA PHE A 51 -14.04 -11.96 -8.11
C PHE A 51 -14.18 -13.47 -8.20
N THR A 52 -15.39 -13.96 -8.42
CA THR A 52 -15.65 -15.37 -8.73
C THR A 52 -16.30 -15.53 -10.09
N ILE A 53 -15.90 -16.54 -10.84
CA ILE A 53 -16.35 -16.77 -12.21
C ILE A 53 -17.52 -17.75 -12.18
N LEU A 54 -18.72 -17.28 -12.49
CA LEU A 54 -19.89 -18.16 -12.61
C LEU A 54 -19.93 -18.81 -14.00
N ARG A 55 -19.70 -18.02 -15.07
CA ARG A 55 -19.72 -18.48 -16.47
C ARG A 55 -18.64 -17.78 -17.28
N GLY A 56 -18.19 -18.42 -18.37
CA GLY A 56 -17.19 -17.87 -19.27
C GLY A 56 -15.75 -18.02 -18.75
N LYS A 57 -14.83 -17.27 -19.34
CA LYS A 57 -13.40 -17.31 -19.01
C LYS A 57 -12.83 -15.90 -18.92
N VAL A 58 -11.84 -15.73 -18.04
CA VAL A 58 -11.03 -14.51 -17.95
C VAL A 58 -9.56 -14.84 -18.20
N GLY A 59 -8.81 -13.89 -18.74
CA GLY A 59 -7.36 -13.96 -18.91
C GLY A 59 -6.66 -13.03 -17.94
N ILE A 60 -5.69 -13.56 -17.19
CA ILE A 60 -4.80 -12.77 -16.32
C ILE A 60 -3.53 -12.44 -17.11
N GLN A 61 -3.34 -11.17 -17.42
CA GLN A 61 -2.15 -10.64 -18.05
C GLN A 61 -1.15 -10.19 -16.99
N ILE A 62 -0.16 -11.04 -16.70
CA ILE A 62 0.89 -10.77 -15.69
C ILE A 62 1.94 -9.79 -16.24
N ASN A 63 2.34 -9.97 -17.52
CA ASN A 63 3.29 -9.11 -18.19
C ASN A 63 2.57 -8.04 -19.02
N ALA A 64 2.68 -6.77 -18.60
CA ALA A 64 2.09 -5.65 -19.34
C ALA A 64 2.70 -5.48 -20.75
N ASN A 65 3.94 -5.93 -20.95
CA ASN A 65 4.67 -5.79 -22.21
C ASN A 65 4.40 -6.92 -23.20
N ASP A 66 3.75 -8.00 -22.76
CA ASP A 66 3.36 -9.12 -23.63
C ASP A 66 1.89 -9.51 -23.38
N PRO A 67 0.95 -8.94 -24.16
CA PRO A 67 -0.47 -9.25 -24.04
C PRO A 67 -0.84 -10.70 -24.39
N THR A 68 0.07 -11.46 -25.01
CA THR A 68 -0.24 -12.82 -25.48
C THR A 68 -0.06 -13.87 -24.38
N GLN A 69 0.68 -13.56 -23.32
CA GLN A 69 0.86 -14.43 -22.17
C GLN A 69 -0.24 -14.19 -21.13
N MET A 70 -1.35 -14.93 -21.29
CA MET A 70 -2.46 -14.92 -20.35
C MET A 70 -2.64 -16.26 -19.65
N VAL A 71 -2.82 -16.21 -18.33
CA VAL A 71 -3.31 -17.36 -17.56
C VAL A 71 -4.83 -17.35 -17.62
N ILE A 72 -5.43 -18.37 -18.23
CA ILE A 72 -6.88 -18.45 -18.41
C ILE A 72 -7.53 -19.11 -17.19
N LEU A 73 -8.50 -18.42 -16.59
CA LEU A 73 -9.36 -18.97 -15.54
C LEU A 73 -10.77 -19.18 -16.07
N GLY A 74 -11.36 -20.34 -15.75
CA GLY A 74 -12.71 -20.72 -16.15
C GLY A 74 -13.72 -20.71 -14.99
N PRO A 75 -14.95 -21.21 -15.23
CA PRO A 75 -16.00 -21.26 -14.23
C PRO A 75 -15.56 -21.97 -12.95
N GLY A 76 -15.98 -21.45 -11.80
CA GLY A 76 -15.63 -21.92 -10.47
C GLY A 76 -14.30 -21.37 -9.92
N ALA A 77 -13.41 -20.89 -10.78
CA ALA A 77 -12.20 -20.21 -10.33
C ALA A 77 -12.51 -18.80 -9.81
N PHE A 78 -11.56 -18.25 -9.05
CA PHE A 78 -11.62 -16.90 -8.50
C PHE A 78 -10.31 -16.15 -8.71
N PHE A 79 -10.36 -14.82 -8.60
CA PHE A 79 -9.18 -13.96 -8.67
C PHE A 79 -9.38 -12.67 -7.86
N GLY A 80 -8.29 -11.92 -7.69
CA GLY A 80 -8.28 -10.69 -6.90
C GLY A 80 -8.03 -10.87 -5.41
N GLU A 81 -7.85 -12.12 -4.97
CA GLU A 81 -7.49 -12.50 -3.59
C GLU A 81 -6.18 -11.85 -3.13
N MET A 82 -5.24 -11.59 -4.04
CA MET A 82 -3.98 -10.93 -3.72
C MET A 82 -4.20 -9.51 -3.18
N GLY A 83 -5.02 -8.70 -3.85
CA GLY A 83 -5.34 -7.35 -3.39
C GLY A 83 -6.20 -7.37 -2.12
N LEU A 84 -7.06 -8.38 -1.97
CA LEU A 84 -7.83 -8.62 -0.75
C LEU A 84 -6.91 -8.93 0.45
N ILE A 85 -5.95 -9.83 0.29
CA ILE A 85 -5.06 -10.29 1.37
C ILE A 85 -3.98 -9.25 1.66
N SER A 86 -3.21 -8.87 0.64
CA SER A 86 -2.07 -7.97 0.80
C SER A 86 -2.47 -6.51 1.00
N GLY A 87 -3.63 -6.08 0.49
CA GLY A 87 -4.00 -4.65 0.45
C GLY A 87 -3.23 -3.84 -0.60
N ARG A 88 -2.34 -4.49 -1.37
CA ARG A 88 -1.61 -3.86 -2.47
C ARG A 88 -2.46 -3.71 -3.73
N ARG A 89 -1.92 -2.92 -4.65
CA ARG A 89 -2.44 -2.74 -6.00
C ARG A 89 -2.59 -4.09 -6.72
N ARG A 90 -3.47 -4.14 -7.71
CA ARG A 90 -3.64 -5.31 -8.59
C ARG A 90 -2.31 -5.65 -9.26
N SER A 91 -1.85 -6.88 -9.07
CA SER A 91 -0.57 -7.36 -9.61
C SER A 91 -0.60 -7.64 -11.12
N ALA A 92 -1.79 -7.70 -11.72
CA ALA A 92 -2.00 -8.04 -13.13
C ALA A 92 -3.24 -7.32 -13.67
N THR A 93 -3.33 -7.23 -14.99
CA THR A 93 -4.58 -6.82 -15.67
C THR A 93 -5.42 -8.07 -15.90
N VAL A 94 -6.74 -7.98 -15.67
CA VAL A 94 -7.66 -9.08 -15.96
C VAL A 94 -8.66 -8.64 -17.01
N VAL A 95 -8.78 -9.44 -18.06
CA VAL A 95 -9.67 -9.21 -19.20
C VAL A 95 -10.60 -10.40 -19.40
N ALA A 96 -11.81 -10.17 -19.91
CA ALA A 96 -12.71 -11.22 -20.32
C ALA A 96 -12.14 -11.94 -21.55
N ALA A 97 -11.79 -13.22 -21.41
CA ALA A 97 -11.28 -14.05 -22.51
C ALA A 97 -12.41 -14.67 -23.35
N SER A 98 -13.63 -14.69 -22.79
CA SER A 98 -14.89 -14.94 -23.47
C SER A 98 -15.96 -14.09 -22.80
N ASP A 99 -17.17 -14.07 -23.35
CA ASP A 99 -18.33 -13.56 -22.65
C ASP A 99 -18.46 -14.29 -21.30
N CYS A 100 -18.55 -13.54 -20.21
CA CYS A 100 -18.46 -14.07 -18.85
C CYS A 100 -19.40 -13.38 -17.87
N VAL A 101 -19.78 -14.13 -16.83
CA VAL A 101 -20.58 -13.63 -15.71
C VAL A 101 -19.76 -13.79 -14.44
N LEU A 102 -19.48 -12.68 -13.78
CA LEU A 102 -18.64 -12.60 -12.59
C LEU A 102 -19.43 -12.04 -11.42
N PHE A 103 -19.14 -12.52 -10.21
CA PHE A 103 -19.52 -11.82 -8.97
C PHE A 103 -18.33 -11.05 -8.44
N GLU A 104 -18.50 -9.76 -8.20
CA GLU A 104 -17.56 -8.92 -7.46
C GLU A 104 -18.04 -8.80 -6.01
N THR A 105 -17.31 -9.43 -5.09
CA THR A 105 -17.59 -9.37 -3.66
C THR A 105 -16.68 -8.34 -2.98
N PRO A 106 -17.23 -7.33 -2.27
CA PRO A 106 -16.45 -6.32 -1.58
C PRO A 106 -15.50 -6.88 -0.52
N ARG A 107 -14.36 -6.20 -0.29
CA ARG A 107 -13.36 -6.56 0.72
C ARG A 107 -13.98 -6.81 2.10
N ARG A 108 -14.89 -5.94 2.55
CA ARG A 108 -15.53 -6.04 3.87
C ARG A 108 -16.27 -7.38 4.04
N THR A 109 -17.07 -7.75 3.05
CA THR A 109 -17.85 -9.00 3.04
C THR A 109 -16.92 -10.21 3.02
N MET A 110 -15.86 -10.17 2.19
CA MET A 110 -14.87 -11.24 2.15
C MET A 110 -14.11 -11.43 3.45
N LEU A 111 -13.68 -10.34 4.11
CA LEU A 111 -12.98 -10.43 5.38
C LEU A 111 -13.87 -11.05 6.47
N LYS A 112 -15.17 -10.71 6.51
CA LYS A 112 -16.14 -11.37 7.39
C LYS A 112 -16.25 -12.87 7.12
N LEU A 113 -16.33 -13.27 5.85
CA LEU A 113 -16.40 -14.70 5.48
C LEU A 113 -15.13 -15.47 5.85
N ILE A 114 -13.94 -14.89 5.61
CA ILE A 114 -12.65 -15.48 6.00
C ILE A 114 -12.56 -15.70 7.52
N GLN A 115 -13.10 -14.76 8.30
CA GLN A 115 -13.08 -14.83 9.77
C GLN A 115 -14.12 -15.82 10.33
N SER A 116 -15.24 -16.03 9.64
CA SER A 116 -16.36 -16.83 10.13
C SER A 116 -16.45 -18.24 9.54
N VAL A 117 -15.78 -18.52 8.41
CA VAL A 117 -15.90 -19.79 7.68
C VAL A 117 -14.51 -20.35 7.34
N ASP A 118 -14.08 -21.34 8.11
CA ASP A 118 -12.73 -21.94 8.00
C ASP A 118 -12.42 -22.54 6.61
N SER A 119 -13.39 -23.14 5.94
CA SER A 119 -13.21 -23.72 4.60
C SER A 119 -12.99 -22.66 3.52
N VAL A 120 -13.62 -21.49 3.64
CA VAL A 120 -13.37 -20.33 2.77
C VAL A 120 -11.93 -19.86 2.97
N ARG A 121 -11.52 -19.67 4.24
CA ARG A 121 -10.15 -19.28 4.59
C ARG A 121 -9.11 -20.25 4.05
N ARG A 122 -9.28 -21.55 4.27
CA ARG A 122 -8.33 -22.59 3.80
C ARG A 122 -8.21 -22.61 2.27
N THR A 123 -9.34 -22.56 1.57
CA THR A 123 -9.35 -22.55 0.09
C THR A 123 -8.63 -21.32 -0.46
N LEU A 124 -8.88 -20.14 0.14
CA LEU A 124 -8.21 -18.89 -0.22
C LEU A 124 -6.72 -18.94 0.07
N ASP A 125 -6.32 -19.37 1.28
CA ASP A 125 -4.92 -19.45 1.69
C ASP A 125 -4.12 -20.40 0.79
N GLN A 126 -4.64 -21.60 0.52
CA GLN A 126 -3.96 -22.57 -0.36
C GLN A 126 -3.78 -22.05 -1.79
N THR A 127 -4.84 -21.47 -2.37
CA THR A 127 -4.76 -20.90 -3.72
C THR A 127 -3.83 -19.69 -3.76
N ALA A 128 -3.87 -18.85 -2.72
CA ALA A 128 -3.01 -17.69 -2.58
C ALA A 128 -1.52 -18.10 -2.48
N ILE A 129 -1.19 -19.10 -1.65
CA ILE A 129 0.17 -19.63 -1.51
C ILE A 129 0.66 -20.15 -2.86
N MET A 130 -0.11 -21.01 -3.52
CA MET A 130 0.26 -21.57 -4.83
C MET A 130 0.57 -20.46 -5.84
N ARG A 131 -0.31 -19.46 -5.97
CA ARG A 131 -0.13 -18.35 -6.91
C ARG A 131 1.05 -17.46 -6.55
N GLN A 132 1.27 -17.18 -5.27
CA GLN A 132 2.40 -16.36 -4.82
C GLN A 132 3.74 -17.07 -5.03
N VAL A 133 3.82 -18.36 -4.70
CA VAL A 133 5.01 -19.18 -4.97
C VAL A 133 5.29 -19.19 -6.47
N GLN A 134 4.28 -19.50 -7.30
CA GLN A 134 4.46 -19.56 -8.74
C GLN A 134 4.85 -18.20 -9.35
N THR A 135 4.32 -17.10 -8.85
CA THR A 135 4.60 -15.75 -9.38
C THR A 135 5.95 -15.21 -8.92
N HIS A 136 6.27 -15.35 -7.63
CA HIS A 136 7.37 -14.62 -6.99
C HIS A 136 8.60 -15.49 -6.71
N LEU A 137 8.40 -16.78 -6.46
CA LEU A 137 9.50 -17.70 -6.17
C LEU A 137 9.91 -18.50 -7.39
N ALA A 138 8.95 -19.11 -8.09
CA ALA A 138 9.17 -20.11 -9.13
C ALA A 138 8.47 -19.78 -10.46
N PRO A 139 8.76 -18.62 -11.08
CA PRO A 139 8.13 -18.23 -12.34
C PRO A 139 8.47 -19.23 -13.46
N GLY A 140 7.45 -19.71 -14.15
CA GLY A 140 7.59 -20.69 -15.24
C GLY A 140 7.71 -22.14 -14.78
N VAL A 141 7.60 -22.43 -13.48
CA VAL A 141 7.48 -23.80 -12.97
C VAL A 141 6.00 -24.22 -13.01
N PRO A 142 5.68 -25.41 -13.56
CA PRO A 142 4.33 -25.98 -13.53
C PRO A 142 3.79 -26.11 -12.11
N ALA A 143 2.48 -25.88 -11.93
CA ALA A 143 1.85 -25.93 -10.60
C ALA A 143 1.93 -27.32 -9.94
N GLU A 144 2.00 -28.38 -10.74
CA GLU A 144 2.17 -29.77 -10.27
C GLU A 144 3.51 -29.98 -9.56
N ASP A 145 4.59 -29.37 -10.05
CA ASP A 145 5.93 -29.46 -9.44
C ASP A 145 6.05 -28.65 -8.14
N LEU A 146 5.12 -27.71 -7.92
CA LEU A 146 5.08 -26.85 -6.72
C LEU A 146 4.24 -27.44 -5.59
N LYS A 147 3.53 -28.55 -5.84
CA LYS A 147 2.55 -29.10 -4.90
C LYS A 147 3.17 -29.45 -3.54
N ASP A 148 4.28 -30.18 -3.52
CA ASP A 148 4.99 -30.58 -2.30
C ASP A 148 5.43 -29.35 -1.48
N LEU A 149 5.90 -28.31 -2.17
CA LEU A 149 6.35 -27.07 -1.55
C LEU A 149 5.17 -26.31 -0.93
N VAL A 150 4.05 -26.21 -1.65
CA VAL A 150 2.84 -25.50 -1.19
C VAL A 150 2.13 -26.23 -0.06
N GLU A 151 2.06 -27.57 -0.09
CA GLU A 151 1.44 -28.36 0.99
C GLU A 151 2.22 -28.28 2.31
N GLY A 152 3.55 -28.16 2.24
CA GLY A 152 4.41 -27.97 3.40
C GLY A 152 4.54 -26.52 3.87
N ALA A 153 3.91 -25.56 3.18
CA ALA A 153 4.06 -24.14 3.46
C ALA A 153 3.10 -23.65 4.56
N GLU A 154 3.58 -22.73 5.39
CA GLU A 154 2.82 -22.20 6.52
C GLU A 154 2.79 -20.68 6.52
N ILE A 155 1.61 -20.09 6.78
CA ILE A 155 1.49 -18.64 6.96
C ILE A 155 1.89 -18.29 8.40
N GLN A 156 2.88 -17.43 8.54
CA GLN A 156 3.33 -16.86 9.81
C GLN A 156 3.06 -15.36 9.84
N ARG A 157 2.67 -14.85 11.01
CA ARG A 157 2.30 -13.45 11.22
C ARG A 157 3.26 -12.80 12.22
N PHE A 158 3.70 -11.60 11.89
CA PHE A 158 4.66 -10.82 12.64
C PHE A 158 4.12 -9.41 12.86
N ARG A 159 4.28 -8.87 14.06
CA ARG A 159 4.07 -7.47 14.37
C ARG A 159 5.30 -6.66 13.95
N ALA A 160 5.13 -5.35 13.82
CA ALA A 160 6.26 -4.45 13.57
C ALA A 160 7.34 -4.64 14.65
N GLY A 161 8.58 -4.83 14.23
CA GLY A 161 9.74 -5.07 15.09
C GLY A 161 10.02 -6.54 15.42
N ASP A 162 9.08 -7.46 15.17
CA ASP A 162 9.29 -8.89 15.44
C ASP A 162 10.43 -9.45 14.57
N THR A 163 11.31 -10.26 15.17
CA THR A 163 12.38 -10.95 14.45
C THR A 163 11.85 -12.22 13.79
N ILE A 164 12.06 -12.36 12.48
CA ILE A 164 11.72 -13.58 11.73
C ILE A 164 12.81 -14.64 11.94
N PHE A 165 14.07 -14.25 11.78
CA PHE A 165 15.24 -15.02 12.19
C PHE A 165 16.44 -14.09 12.42
N SER A 166 17.40 -14.53 13.22
CA SER A 166 18.59 -13.77 13.59
C SER A 166 19.81 -14.21 12.80
N GLN A 167 20.77 -13.30 12.62
CA GLN A 167 22.09 -13.64 12.14
C GLN A 167 22.73 -14.72 13.03
N GLY A 168 23.29 -15.75 12.41
CA GLY A 168 23.91 -16.89 13.09
C GLY A 168 22.97 -18.04 13.42
N ASP A 169 21.65 -17.87 13.27
CA ASP A 169 20.69 -18.97 13.42
C ASP A 169 20.91 -20.06 12.36
N ALA A 170 20.36 -21.25 12.60
CA ALA A 170 20.33 -22.31 11.61
C ALA A 170 19.50 -21.91 10.36
N GLY A 171 19.92 -22.45 9.22
CA GLY A 171 19.52 -22.04 7.88
C GLY A 171 18.32 -22.76 7.28
N ASP A 172 17.41 -23.31 8.09
CA ASP A 172 16.62 -24.48 7.68
C ASP A 172 15.39 -24.20 6.80
N ASP A 173 14.88 -22.97 6.84
CA ASP A 173 13.65 -22.55 6.15
C ASP A 173 13.89 -21.29 5.31
N MET A 174 12.99 -20.96 4.39
CA MET A 174 12.93 -19.63 3.77
C MET A 174 11.54 -19.01 3.89
N HIS A 175 11.46 -17.69 3.74
CA HIS A 175 10.22 -16.94 3.89
C HIS A 175 9.93 -16.12 2.64
N LEU A 176 8.79 -16.35 2.01
CA LEU A 176 8.23 -15.47 0.98
C LEU A 176 7.30 -14.45 1.66
N ILE A 177 7.58 -13.16 1.52
CA ILE A 177 6.79 -12.10 2.16
C ILE A 177 5.46 -11.95 1.42
N ARG A 178 4.36 -12.31 2.09
CA ARG A 178 2.99 -12.33 1.55
C ARG A 178 2.34 -10.95 1.61
N SER A 179 2.50 -10.25 2.73
CA SER A 179 2.02 -8.90 2.98
C SER A 179 2.96 -8.20 3.97
N GLY A 180 2.99 -6.87 3.95
CA GLY A 180 3.94 -6.08 4.74
C GLY A 180 5.36 -6.13 4.17
N SER A 181 6.34 -5.96 5.04
CA SER A 181 7.74 -5.82 4.67
C SER A 181 8.70 -6.10 5.82
N CYS A 182 9.98 -6.27 5.48
CA CYS A 182 11.04 -6.59 6.41
C CYS A 182 12.28 -5.71 6.21
N THR A 183 13.09 -5.58 7.26
CA THR A 183 14.47 -5.08 7.18
C THR A 183 15.46 -6.23 7.23
N VAL A 184 16.54 -6.09 6.47
CA VAL A 184 17.74 -6.93 6.59
C VAL A 184 18.79 -6.15 7.34
N SER A 185 19.33 -6.71 8.42
CA SER A 185 20.36 -6.06 9.23
C SER A 185 21.48 -7.01 9.60
N MET A 186 22.69 -6.49 9.78
CA MET A 186 23.84 -7.25 10.26
C MET A 186 24.46 -6.56 11.45
N ARG A 187 24.94 -7.34 12.41
CA ARG A 187 25.64 -6.81 13.57
C ARG A 187 27.12 -6.60 13.23
N VAL A 188 27.56 -5.34 13.21
CA VAL A 188 28.95 -4.95 12.93
C VAL A 188 29.44 -4.06 14.07
N GLY A 189 30.55 -4.44 14.71
CA GLY A 189 31.11 -3.66 15.82
C GLY A 189 30.14 -3.46 17.00
N GLY A 190 29.22 -4.40 17.22
CA GLY A 190 28.21 -4.33 18.29
C GLY A 190 26.98 -3.48 17.99
N LYS A 191 26.87 -2.88 16.79
CA LYS A 191 25.68 -2.15 16.32
C LYS A 191 24.99 -2.93 15.21
N ASP A 192 23.66 -2.88 15.18
CA ASP A 192 22.88 -3.44 14.08
C ASP A 192 22.85 -2.39 12.95
N ILE A 193 23.35 -2.76 11.77
CA ILE A 193 23.34 -1.90 10.57
C ILE A 193 22.30 -2.46 9.62
N VAL A 194 21.30 -1.65 9.26
CA VAL A 194 20.31 -2.00 8.24
C VAL A 194 20.98 -1.98 6.86
N LEU A 195 20.91 -3.11 6.16
CA LEU A 195 21.49 -3.27 4.82
C LEU A 195 20.47 -3.03 3.72
N SER A 196 19.23 -3.47 3.93
CA SER A 196 18.18 -3.34 2.90
C SER A 196 16.77 -3.47 3.47
N TYR A 197 15.81 -3.01 2.66
CA TYR A 197 14.38 -3.18 2.87
C TYR A 197 13.84 -4.21 1.88
N VAL A 198 12.97 -5.11 2.34
CA VAL A 198 12.40 -6.20 1.54
C VAL A 198 10.87 -6.14 1.60
N PRO A 199 10.19 -5.69 0.54
CA PRO A 199 8.73 -5.62 0.50
C PRO A 199 8.09 -6.97 0.11
N SER A 200 6.77 -7.09 0.29
CA SER A 200 6.00 -8.25 -0.17
C SER A 200 6.24 -8.60 -1.65
N GLY A 201 6.10 -9.89 -1.97
CA GLY A 201 6.45 -10.45 -3.26
C GLY A 201 7.95 -10.77 -3.42
N ASN A 202 8.76 -10.53 -2.39
CA ASN A 202 10.15 -10.95 -2.31
C ASN A 202 10.33 -11.98 -1.20
N TYR A 203 11.45 -12.71 -1.24
CA TYR A 203 11.78 -13.74 -0.25
C TYR A 203 13.12 -13.48 0.44
N VAL A 204 13.29 -14.10 1.61
CA VAL A 204 14.51 -14.07 2.43
C VAL A 204 14.82 -15.45 2.98
N GLY A 205 16.09 -15.67 3.35
CA GLY A 205 16.56 -16.91 3.97
C GLY A 205 17.12 -17.94 2.98
N GLU A 206 17.01 -17.69 1.67
CA GLU A 206 17.53 -18.57 0.62
C GLU A 206 19.06 -18.72 0.70
N MET A 207 19.77 -17.69 1.19
CA MET A 207 21.23 -17.68 1.24
C MET A 207 21.78 -18.83 2.09
N ALA A 208 21.16 -19.08 3.23
CA ALA A 208 21.55 -20.13 4.15
C ALA A 208 21.27 -21.53 3.56
N LEU A 209 20.17 -21.67 2.81
CA LEU A 209 19.80 -22.91 2.13
C LEU A 209 20.73 -23.26 0.95
N LEU A 210 21.26 -22.26 0.24
CA LEU A 210 22.13 -22.47 -0.92
C LEU A 210 23.60 -22.69 -0.54
N SER A 211 24.05 -22.06 0.55
CA SER A 211 25.45 -22.11 0.98
C SER A 211 25.71 -23.13 2.09
N ASP A 212 24.65 -23.72 2.66
CA ASP A 212 24.72 -24.56 3.86
C ASP A 212 25.51 -23.90 5.00
N THR A 213 25.32 -22.57 5.16
CA THR A 213 25.89 -21.77 6.24
C THR A 213 24.80 -21.18 7.14
N PRO A 214 25.13 -20.77 8.39
CA PRO A 214 24.18 -20.06 9.24
C PRO A 214 23.62 -18.78 8.60
N ARG A 215 22.51 -18.26 9.13
CA ARG A 215 21.89 -17.02 8.62
C ARG A 215 22.91 -15.88 8.57
N SER A 216 23.09 -15.30 7.38
CA SER A 216 24.05 -14.22 7.15
C SER A 216 23.63 -12.88 7.75
N ALA A 217 22.33 -12.69 8.01
CA ALA A 217 21.75 -11.44 8.49
C ALA A 217 20.50 -11.71 9.34
N THR A 218 20.14 -10.74 10.17
CA THR A 218 18.89 -10.70 10.94
C THR A 218 17.79 -10.09 10.08
N ILE A 219 16.62 -10.73 10.05
CA ILE A 219 15.42 -10.22 9.41
C ILE A 219 14.40 -9.81 10.47
N LYS A 220 13.95 -8.57 10.43
CA LYS A 220 12.86 -8.07 11.29
C LYS A 220 11.71 -7.56 10.44
N ALA A 221 10.48 -7.77 10.91
CA ALA A 221 9.31 -7.18 10.30
C ALA A 221 9.37 -5.64 10.47
N ALA A 222 9.35 -4.91 9.36
CA ALA A 222 9.34 -3.44 9.39
C ALA A 222 7.98 -2.92 9.86
N HIS A 223 6.93 -3.64 9.49
CA HIS A 223 5.52 -3.35 9.76
C HIS A 223 4.77 -4.64 10.08
N THR A 224 3.43 -4.60 10.19
CA THR A 224 2.65 -5.85 10.29
C THR A 224 2.87 -6.69 9.03
N THR A 225 3.46 -7.87 9.19
CA THR A 225 3.96 -8.67 8.07
C THR A 225 3.46 -10.10 8.16
N GLU A 226 3.01 -10.65 7.04
CA GLU A 226 2.77 -12.08 6.90
C GLU A 226 3.80 -12.68 5.96
N THR A 227 4.32 -13.85 6.29
CA THR A 227 5.20 -14.62 5.40
C THR A 227 4.66 -16.02 5.17
N ILE A 228 4.89 -16.54 3.97
CA ILE A 228 4.78 -17.96 3.67
C ILE A 228 6.14 -18.59 4.00
N ARG A 229 6.20 -19.34 5.09
CA ARG A 229 7.36 -20.15 5.46
C ARG A 229 7.38 -21.39 4.58
N ILE A 230 8.51 -21.61 3.91
CA ILE A 230 8.77 -22.72 3.02
C ILE A 230 9.91 -23.54 3.62
N LYS A 231 9.67 -24.83 3.82
CA LYS A 231 10.68 -25.76 4.36
C LYS A 231 11.86 -25.88 3.40
N GLY A 232 13.08 -25.81 3.94
CA GLY A 232 14.30 -25.86 3.15
C GLY A 232 14.43 -27.11 2.30
N ASP A 233 14.08 -28.28 2.84
CA ASP A 233 14.16 -29.55 2.12
C ASP A 233 13.27 -29.57 0.87
N HIS A 234 12.03 -29.08 0.97
CA HIS A 234 11.12 -29.00 -0.17
C HIS A 234 11.63 -28.00 -1.22
N PHE A 235 12.24 -26.90 -0.76
CA PHE A 235 12.85 -25.91 -1.67
C PHE A 235 14.08 -26.49 -2.39
N LYS A 236 14.98 -27.17 -1.67
CA LYS A 236 16.16 -27.82 -2.25
C LYS A 236 15.77 -28.86 -3.29
N GLN A 237 14.78 -29.71 -3.00
CA GLN A 237 14.24 -30.69 -3.96
C GLN A 237 13.66 -30.01 -5.21
N LEU A 238 12.99 -28.87 -5.05
CA LEU A 238 12.49 -28.11 -6.20
C LEU A 238 13.64 -27.59 -7.07
N LEU A 239 14.71 -27.05 -6.47
CA LEU A 239 15.88 -26.55 -7.22
C LEU A 239 16.60 -27.67 -8.00
N GLU A 240 16.59 -28.90 -7.51
CA GLU A 240 17.11 -30.06 -8.23
C GLU A 240 16.26 -30.42 -9.46
N ARG A 241 14.93 -30.33 -9.34
CA ARG A 241 13.99 -30.62 -10.43
C ARG A 241 13.87 -29.49 -11.45
N ALA A 242 14.18 -28.24 -11.07
CA ALA A 242 14.04 -27.06 -11.91
C ALA A 242 15.39 -26.30 -12.09
N PRO A 243 16.28 -26.74 -13.01
CA PRO A 243 17.61 -26.14 -13.19
C PRO A 243 17.60 -24.65 -13.54
N LYS A 244 16.60 -24.19 -14.30
CA LYS A 244 16.44 -22.77 -14.63
C LYS A 244 16.16 -21.93 -13.38
N LEU A 245 15.25 -22.40 -12.52
CA LEU A 245 14.96 -21.74 -11.25
C LEU A 245 16.20 -21.70 -10.36
N LYS A 246 16.96 -22.80 -10.29
CA LYS A 246 18.22 -22.84 -9.56
C LYS A 246 19.20 -21.77 -10.03
N ALA A 247 19.41 -21.63 -11.33
CA ALA A 247 20.29 -20.60 -11.88
C ALA A 247 19.82 -19.17 -11.53
N ASP A 248 18.51 -18.91 -11.59
CA ASP A 248 17.92 -17.60 -11.26
C ASP A 248 18.10 -17.27 -9.76
N VAL A 249 17.90 -18.26 -8.89
CA VAL A 249 18.10 -18.14 -7.44
C VAL A 249 19.58 -17.92 -7.09
N GLU A 250 20.50 -18.66 -7.71
CA GLU A 250 21.95 -18.47 -7.55
C GLU A 250 22.44 -17.11 -8.06
N ALA A 251 21.84 -16.58 -9.13
CA ALA A 251 22.13 -15.23 -9.60
C ALA A 251 21.72 -14.16 -8.58
N LYS A 252 20.50 -14.27 -8.03
CA LYS A 252 20.02 -13.37 -6.94
C LYS A 252 20.89 -13.47 -5.69
N PHE A 253 21.31 -14.68 -5.32
CA PHE A 253 22.22 -14.92 -4.20
C PHE A 253 23.53 -14.13 -4.36
N ARG A 254 24.18 -14.22 -5.52
CA ARG A 254 25.42 -13.47 -5.81
C ARG A 254 25.22 -11.97 -5.74
N GLN A 255 24.10 -11.46 -6.28
CA GLN A 255 23.77 -10.04 -6.20
C GLN A 255 23.59 -9.57 -4.75
N ARG A 256 22.96 -10.37 -3.89
CA ARG A 256 22.74 -10.05 -2.47
C ARG A 256 24.05 -10.00 -1.69
N ILE A 257 24.99 -10.92 -1.95
CA ILE A 257 26.33 -10.87 -1.33
C ILE A 257 27.02 -9.55 -1.66
N MET A 258 27.11 -9.23 -2.95
CA MET A 258 27.77 -7.99 -3.41
C MET A 258 27.10 -6.75 -2.83
N HIS A 259 25.77 -6.74 -2.77
CA HIS A 259 25.00 -5.63 -2.19
C HIS A 259 25.28 -5.47 -0.69
N ASN A 260 25.25 -6.57 0.07
CA ASN A 260 25.50 -6.55 1.50
C ASN A 260 26.92 -6.04 1.82
N GLU A 261 27.93 -6.48 1.07
CA GLU A 261 29.31 -5.99 1.23
C GLU A 261 29.46 -4.50 0.93
N GLN A 262 28.75 -3.98 -0.09
CA GLN A 262 28.75 -2.55 -0.40
C GLN A 262 28.09 -1.74 0.72
N MET A 263 26.94 -2.22 1.22
CA MET A 263 26.19 -1.55 2.29
C MET A 263 26.95 -1.55 3.62
N GLN A 264 27.71 -2.60 3.93
CA GLN A 264 28.59 -2.63 5.11
C GLN A 264 29.66 -1.53 5.09
N LYS A 265 30.10 -1.09 3.91
CA LYS A 265 31.07 0.01 3.75
C LYS A 265 30.42 1.40 3.89
N ARG A 266 29.10 1.48 3.98
CA ARG A 266 28.30 2.72 4.03
C ARG A 266 27.25 2.67 5.16
N PRO A 267 27.68 2.63 6.44
CA PRO A 267 26.77 2.56 7.59
C PRO A 267 25.76 3.71 7.65
N GLU A 268 26.10 4.88 7.11
CA GLU A 268 25.23 6.05 7.01
C GLU A 268 23.97 5.78 6.18
N ALA A 269 24.09 5.07 5.06
CA ALA A 269 22.95 4.72 4.20
C ALA A 269 21.97 3.78 4.93
N GLY A 270 22.50 2.86 5.75
CA GLY A 270 21.67 2.02 6.61
C GLY A 270 20.86 2.81 7.63
N SER A 271 21.46 3.85 8.20
CA SER A 271 20.80 4.73 9.17
C SER A 271 19.66 5.55 8.51
N ILE A 272 19.83 5.96 7.25
CA ILE A 272 18.77 6.61 6.47
C ILE A 272 17.60 5.64 6.23
N ILE A 273 17.88 4.40 5.86
CA ILE A 273 16.83 3.38 5.66
C ILE A 273 16.05 3.15 6.97
N GLU A 274 16.76 3.00 8.09
CA GLU A 274 16.16 2.85 9.41
C GLU A 274 15.26 4.05 9.77
N PHE A 275 15.76 5.27 9.54
CA PHE A 275 15.00 6.50 9.73
C PHE A 275 13.72 6.51 8.89
N LEU A 276 13.80 6.24 7.58
CA LEU A 276 12.64 6.23 6.69
C LEU A 276 11.60 5.20 7.16
N ILE A 277 12.02 4.00 7.55
CA ILE A 277 11.09 2.97 8.04
C ILE A 277 10.41 3.41 9.34
N ALA A 278 11.16 4.00 10.29
CA ALA A 278 10.59 4.57 11.51
C ALA A 278 9.57 5.68 11.20
N GLN A 279 9.79 6.42 10.11
CA GLN A 279 8.85 7.38 9.57
C GLN A 279 7.77 6.75 8.68
N GLY A 280 7.38 5.49 8.92
CA GLY A 280 6.24 4.85 8.26
C GLY A 280 6.31 4.86 6.74
N VAL A 281 7.51 5.05 6.17
CA VAL A 281 7.72 5.16 4.74
C VAL A 281 7.44 3.79 4.11
N GLY A 282 7.80 2.69 4.80
CA GLY A 282 7.50 1.31 4.39
C GLY A 282 6.01 0.97 4.20
N GLU A 283 5.11 1.58 4.98
CA GLU A 283 3.65 1.43 4.85
C GLU A 283 3.02 2.46 3.91
N GLY A 284 3.70 3.58 3.65
CA GLY A 284 3.21 4.65 2.78
C GLY A 284 3.31 4.24 1.31
N THR A 285 2.25 4.43 0.52
CA THR A 285 2.39 4.18 -0.92
C THR A 285 2.98 5.35 -1.67
N ASP A 286 2.82 6.56 -1.11
CA ASP A 286 3.32 7.81 -1.67
C ASP A 286 3.65 8.77 -0.52
N VAL A 287 4.93 8.88 -0.20
CA VAL A 287 5.42 9.74 0.88
C VAL A 287 6.11 10.96 0.30
N LEU A 288 5.76 12.15 0.82
CA LEU A 288 6.49 13.37 0.51
C LEU A 288 7.79 13.39 1.29
N LEU A 289 8.91 13.55 0.61
CA LEU A 289 10.22 13.79 1.18
C LEU A 289 10.74 15.14 0.66
N ILE A 290 11.52 15.83 1.48
CA ILE A 290 12.21 17.06 1.10
C ILE A 290 13.72 16.83 1.27
N ASP A 291 14.47 17.01 0.18
CA ASP A 291 15.93 17.05 0.23
C ASP A 291 16.37 18.45 0.68
N GLU A 292 16.81 18.55 1.93
CA GLU A 292 17.29 19.77 2.56
C GLU A 292 18.57 20.33 1.90
N SER A 293 19.32 19.52 1.15
CA SER A 293 20.47 20.02 0.39
C SER A 293 20.04 20.88 -0.82
N LEU A 294 18.80 20.69 -1.29
CA LEU A 294 18.20 21.43 -2.40
C LEU A 294 17.14 22.44 -1.93
N CYS A 295 16.64 22.32 -0.70
CA CYS A 295 15.57 23.14 -0.18
C CYS A 295 16.04 24.56 0.16
N ILE A 296 15.48 25.56 -0.53
CA ILE A 296 15.76 26.98 -0.25
C ILE A 296 14.74 27.62 0.70
N HIS A 297 13.92 26.81 1.39
CA HIS A 297 12.97 27.28 2.43
C HIS A 297 12.03 28.42 1.97
N CYS A 298 11.54 28.35 0.73
CA CYS A 298 10.68 29.39 0.14
C CYS A 298 9.17 29.25 0.45
N ASP A 299 8.78 28.14 1.08
CA ASP A 299 7.39 27.74 1.40
C ASP A 299 6.43 27.61 0.21
N ASN A 300 6.95 27.60 -1.03
CA ASN A 300 6.10 27.48 -2.22
C ASN A 300 5.30 26.18 -2.23
N CYS A 301 5.84 25.09 -1.69
CA CYS A 301 5.14 23.81 -1.60
C CYS A 301 3.89 23.89 -0.71
N GLU A 302 3.96 24.64 0.38
CA GLU A 302 2.87 24.83 1.34
C GLU A 302 1.85 25.86 0.85
N LYS A 303 2.32 27.01 0.35
CA LYS A 303 1.49 28.05 -0.27
C LYS A 303 0.66 27.49 -1.42
N ALA A 304 1.30 26.75 -2.33
CA ALA A 304 0.60 26.11 -3.45
C ALA A 304 -0.40 25.04 -2.97
N CYS A 305 -0.13 24.35 -1.86
CA CYS A 305 -1.09 23.42 -1.26
C CYS A 305 -2.33 24.18 -0.75
N ALA A 306 -2.14 25.24 0.03
CA ALA A 306 -3.22 26.07 0.55
C ALA A 306 -4.08 26.67 -0.59
N GLU A 307 -3.47 27.31 -1.58
CA GLU A 307 -4.20 27.91 -2.72
C GLU A 307 -5.05 26.88 -3.48
N THR A 308 -4.48 25.69 -3.68
CA THR A 308 -5.16 24.56 -4.31
C THR A 308 -6.38 24.13 -3.48
N HIS A 309 -6.26 24.14 -2.16
CA HIS A 309 -7.26 23.62 -1.22
C HIS A 309 -8.00 24.69 -0.42
N GLY A 310 -8.29 25.84 -1.06
CA GLY A 310 -9.19 26.85 -0.51
C GLY A 310 -8.63 27.60 0.70
N GLY A 311 -7.31 27.72 0.78
CA GLY A 311 -6.58 28.38 1.86
C GLY A 311 -6.13 27.46 2.98
N ILE A 312 -6.55 26.19 2.97
CA ILE A 312 -6.20 25.22 4.01
C ILE A 312 -5.06 24.36 3.49
N SER A 313 -3.84 24.63 3.94
CA SER A 313 -2.73 23.74 3.62
C SER A 313 -2.98 22.35 4.23
N ARG A 314 -2.66 21.32 3.47
CA ARG A 314 -2.71 19.91 3.88
C ARG A 314 -1.31 19.31 4.03
N LEU A 315 -0.33 20.20 4.10
CA LEU A 315 1.10 19.99 4.26
C LEU A 315 1.57 21.00 5.28
N ASP A 316 2.38 20.57 6.24
CA ASP A 316 3.22 21.44 7.04
C ASP A 316 4.67 21.12 6.66
N ARG A 317 5.36 22.07 6.02
CA ARG A 317 6.71 21.87 5.50
C ARG A 317 7.75 21.81 6.62
N GLU A 318 7.55 22.56 7.70
CA GLU A 318 8.53 22.67 8.78
C GLU A 318 8.37 21.55 9.81
N ALA A 319 7.14 21.10 10.03
CA ALA A 319 6.87 20.03 10.96
C ALA A 319 7.28 18.66 10.40
N GLY A 320 7.91 17.86 11.25
CA GLY A 320 8.31 16.51 10.93
C GLY A 320 9.79 16.29 11.25
N PRO A 321 10.25 15.04 11.25
CA PRO A 321 11.63 14.76 11.57
C PRO A 321 12.53 14.88 10.34
N THR A 322 13.79 15.23 10.60
CA THR A 322 14.87 15.30 9.60
C THR A 322 16.01 14.39 10.04
N PHE A 323 16.59 13.65 9.10
CA PHE A 323 17.81 12.90 9.31
C PHE A 323 18.74 13.06 8.11
N ALA A 324 20.01 13.42 8.37
CA ALA A 324 20.95 13.87 7.35
C ALA A 324 20.32 15.01 6.52
N THR A 325 20.17 14.83 5.21
CA THR A 325 19.53 15.80 4.30
C THR A 325 18.07 15.48 4.01
N ILE A 326 17.52 14.39 4.57
CA ILE A 326 16.16 13.94 4.26
C ILE A 326 15.20 14.39 5.34
N HIS A 327 14.29 15.28 4.96
CA HIS A 327 13.17 15.73 5.80
C HIS A 327 11.86 15.02 5.39
N VAL A 328 11.14 14.52 6.39
CA VAL A 328 9.81 13.89 6.22
C VAL A 328 8.75 14.86 6.76
N PRO A 329 8.20 15.76 5.92
CA PRO A 329 7.24 16.74 6.38
C PRO A 329 5.91 16.10 6.81
N THR A 330 5.12 16.85 7.57
CA THR A 330 3.79 16.42 7.99
C THR A 330 2.81 16.51 6.82
N SER A 331 2.70 15.41 6.08
CA SER A 331 1.75 15.21 4.97
C SER A 331 1.30 13.75 4.94
N CYS A 332 0.07 13.51 4.49
CA CYS A 332 -0.46 12.16 4.33
C CYS A 332 0.48 11.28 3.48
N ARG A 333 0.70 10.05 3.97
CA ARG A 333 1.54 9.00 3.37
C ARG A 333 0.77 8.03 2.46
N HIS A 334 -0.56 8.19 2.38
CA HIS A 334 -1.47 7.37 1.57
C HIS A 334 -1.30 5.87 1.82
N CYS A 335 -1.19 5.49 3.10
CA CYS A 335 -0.81 4.16 3.56
C CYS A 335 -1.48 3.02 2.78
N GLU A 336 -0.74 1.94 2.58
CA GLU A 336 -1.24 0.70 1.98
C GLU A 336 -2.49 0.20 2.70
N HIS A 337 -2.46 0.25 4.04
CA HIS A 337 -3.58 0.04 4.94
C HIS A 337 -3.92 1.35 5.68
N PRO A 338 -4.86 2.17 5.16
CA PRO A 338 -5.14 3.47 5.76
C PRO A 338 -5.75 3.33 7.17
N HIS A 339 -4.96 3.62 8.20
CA HIS A 339 -5.44 3.61 9.59
C HIS A 339 -6.66 4.52 9.80
N CYS A 340 -6.69 5.65 9.08
CA CYS A 340 -7.80 6.59 9.13
C CYS A 340 -9.13 6.03 8.63
N MET A 341 -9.12 5.02 7.75
CA MET A 341 -10.34 4.38 7.24
C MET A 341 -10.93 3.33 8.19
N ALA A 342 -10.19 2.91 9.22
CA ALA A 342 -10.60 1.80 10.08
C ALA A 342 -11.91 2.08 10.82
N ASP A 343 -12.17 3.34 11.16
CA ASP A 343 -13.34 3.75 11.93
C ASP A 343 -13.84 5.13 11.49
N CYS A 344 -14.47 5.19 10.31
CA CYS A 344 -15.17 6.37 9.81
C CYS A 344 -16.68 6.09 9.79
N PRO A 345 -17.46 6.58 10.79
CA PRO A 345 -18.89 6.32 10.89
C PRO A 345 -19.70 6.70 9.63
N PRO A 346 -19.51 7.88 9.01
CA PRO A 346 -20.22 8.23 7.78
C PRO A 346 -19.63 7.59 6.52
N ASN A 347 -18.55 6.79 6.65
CA ASN A 347 -17.80 6.21 5.53
C ASN A 347 -17.25 7.26 4.54
N ALA A 348 -16.87 8.45 5.02
CA ALA A 348 -16.42 9.60 4.22
C ALA A 348 -14.99 9.49 3.67
N ILE A 349 -14.27 8.41 3.96
CA ILE A 349 -12.86 8.25 3.59
C ILE A 349 -12.77 7.13 2.56
N HIS A 350 -12.21 7.47 1.41
CA HIS A 350 -12.18 6.60 0.24
C HIS A 350 -10.78 6.52 -0.34
N ARG A 351 -10.55 5.46 -1.13
CA ARG A 351 -9.32 5.30 -1.92
C ARG A 351 -9.68 5.22 -3.39
N THR A 352 -9.02 6.03 -4.20
CA THR A 352 -9.11 5.98 -5.65
C THR A 352 -8.37 4.75 -6.21
N PRO A 353 -8.62 4.38 -7.49
CA PRO A 353 -7.79 3.42 -8.20
C PRO A 353 -6.31 3.81 -8.33
N GLY A 354 -5.98 5.11 -8.22
CA GLY A 354 -4.61 5.64 -8.23
C GLY A 354 -3.88 5.57 -6.88
N GLY A 355 -4.60 5.26 -5.79
CA GLY A 355 -4.03 5.03 -4.46
C GLY A 355 -4.23 6.16 -3.49
N GLU A 356 -4.67 7.31 -3.98
CA GLU A 356 -4.98 8.48 -3.18
C GLU A 356 -6.11 8.16 -2.20
N VAL A 357 -5.77 8.06 -0.92
CA VAL A 357 -6.75 8.13 0.16
C VAL A 357 -7.23 9.58 0.27
N TYR A 358 -8.54 9.83 0.24
CA TYR A 358 -9.13 11.18 0.35
C TYR A 358 -10.38 11.17 1.25
N ILE A 359 -10.77 12.35 1.71
CA ILE A 359 -11.98 12.56 2.51
C ILE A 359 -12.97 13.36 1.64
N ASP A 360 -14.22 12.94 1.59
CA ASP A 360 -15.27 13.65 0.85
C ASP A 360 -16.20 14.49 1.76
N ASP A 361 -17.22 15.08 1.15
CA ASP A 361 -18.14 16.01 1.81
C ASP A 361 -19.12 15.36 2.79
N SER A 362 -19.18 14.02 2.85
CA SER A 362 -19.99 13.31 3.86
C SER A 362 -19.35 13.32 5.25
N CYS A 363 -18.15 13.90 5.40
CA CYS A 363 -17.47 14.06 6.67
C CYS A 363 -18.29 14.90 7.68
N ILE A 364 -18.65 14.28 8.80
CA ILE A 364 -19.41 14.91 9.90
C ILE A 364 -18.53 15.58 10.96
N GLY A 365 -17.20 15.49 10.85
CA GLY A 365 -16.29 16.15 11.78
C GLY A 365 -16.00 15.44 13.10
N CYS A 366 -16.25 14.14 13.22
CA CYS A 366 -16.09 13.40 14.49
C CYS A 366 -14.64 13.28 15.03
N GLY A 367 -13.63 13.37 14.16
CA GLY A 367 -12.22 13.31 14.58
C GLY A 367 -11.62 11.91 14.77
N ASN A 368 -12.39 10.81 14.59
CA ASN A 368 -11.85 9.45 14.74
C ASN A 368 -10.64 9.21 13.82
N CYS A 369 -10.73 9.66 12.57
CA CYS A 369 -9.62 9.56 11.61
C CYS A 369 -8.36 10.31 12.04
N GLN A 370 -8.50 11.46 12.70
CA GLN A 370 -7.38 12.21 13.28
C GLN A 370 -6.69 11.42 14.38
N SER A 371 -7.49 10.84 15.29
CA SER A 371 -6.97 10.02 16.40
C SER A 371 -6.32 8.71 15.91
N ASN A 372 -6.86 8.12 14.84
CA ASN A 372 -6.38 6.87 14.27
C ASN A 372 -5.14 7.03 13.39
N CYS A 373 -4.75 8.26 13.01
CA CYS A 373 -3.57 8.46 12.20
C CYS A 373 -2.31 8.47 13.08
N PRO A 374 -1.43 7.45 13.02
CA PRO A 374 -0.23 7.39 13.85
C PRO A 374 0.81 8.48 13.49
N TYR A 375 0.60 9.18 12.38
CA TYR A 375 1.50 10.15 11.81
C TYR A 375 1.04 11.60 12.02
N GLY A 376 -0.14 11.80 12.64
CA GLY A 376 -0.64 13.14 12.96
C GLY A 376 -0.97 14.02 11.76
N VAL A 377 -1.14 13.45 10.55
CA VAL A 377 -1.26 14.21 9.28
C VAL A 377 -2.68 14.66 8.94
N ILE A 378 -3.68 14.32 9.78
CA ILE A 378 -5.07 14.69 9.58
C ILE A 378 -5.40 15.82 10.55
N GLN A 379 -5.96 16.91 10.02
CA GLN A 379 -6.29 18.11 10.79
C GLN A 379 -7.80 18.36 10.75
N MET A 380 -8.33 19.05 11.76
CA MET A 380 -9.73 19.47 11.80
C MET A 380 -9.83 20.95 11.45
N ALA A 381 -10.31 21.26 10.25
CA ALA A 381 -10.39 22.61 9.72
C ALA A 381 -11.85 22.99 9.40
N TYR A 382 -12.17 24.27 9.46
CA TYR A 382 -13.45 24.73 8.93
C TYR A 382 -13.46 24.57 7.40
N PRO A 383 -14.58 24.17 6.79
CA PRO A 383 -14.69 24.15 5.34
C PRO A 383 -14.33 25.53 4.77
N PRO A 384 -13.57 25.58 3.65
CA PRO A 384 -13.20 26.85 3.06
C PRO A 384 -14.46 27.63 2.65
N ASP A 385 -14.40 28.96 2.77
CA ASP A 385 -15.46 29.82 2.27
C ASP A 385 -15.51 29.78 0.72
N GLU A 386 -16.66 30.15 0.14
CA GLU A 386 -16.82 30.13 -1.31
C GLU A 386 -15.77 31.04 -1.97
N LYS A 387 -15.08 30.52 -3.01
CA LYS A 387 -14.11 31.30 -3.78
C LYS A 387 -14.85 32.39 -4.55
N PHE A 388 -14.58 33.65 -4.22
CA PHE A 388 -15.07 34.78 -5.00
C PHE A 388 -14.31 34.86 -6.32
N ASN A 389 -15.02 34.98 -7.44
CA ASN A 389 -14.40 35.15 -8.74
C ASN A 389 -14.14 36.64 -9.04
N LEU A 390 -13.25 36.91 -10.00
CA LEU A 390 -12.86 38.28 -10.37
C LEU A 390 -14.08 39.14 -10.75
N PHE A 391 -15.11 38.55 -11.36
CA PHE A 391 -16.33 39.27 -11.71
C PHE A 391 -17.19 39.60 -10.49
N GLN A 392 -17.22 38.75 -9.47
CA GLN A 392 -17.92 39.02 -8.21
C GLN A 392 -17.27 40.17 -7.43
N TRP A 393 -15.93 40.22 -7.44
CA TRP A 393 -15.20 41.37 -6.93
C TRP A 393 -15.46 42.62 -7.77
N LEU A 394 -15.26 42.54 -9.10
CA LEU A 394 -15.35 43.67 -10.01
C LEU A 394 -16.77 44.28 -10.09
N LEU A 395 -17.82 43.44 -10.04
CA LEU A 395 -19.21 43.87 -10.24
C LEU A 395 -19.95 44.14 -8.93
N PHE A 396 -19.58 43.47 -7.84
CA PHE A 396 -20.33 43.52 -6.58
C PHE A 396 -19.48 43.88 -5.36
N GLY A 397 -18.17 44.15 -5.53
CA GLY A 397 -17.26 44.43 -4.42
C GLY A 397 -17.18 43.27 -3.41
N ARG A 398 -17.50 42.04 -3.83
CA ARG A 398 -17.55 40.87 -2.95
C ARG A 398 -16.24 40.08 -3.02
N GLY A 399 -15.64 39.85 -1.86
CA GLY A 399 -14.39 39.10 -1.72
C GLY A 399 -13.12 39.96 -1.85
N PRO A 400 -11.94 39.36 -1.63
CA PRO A 400 -10.65 40.05 -1.73
C PRO A 400 -10.32 40.40 -3.19
N GLY A 401 -9.69 41.56 -3.39
CA GLY A 401 -9.28 42.04 -4.70
C GLY A 401 -8.08 41.31 -5.30
N PRO A 402 -7.77 41.55 -6.59
CA PRO A 402 -6.60 40.96 -7.25
C PRO A 402 -5.31 41.26 -6.49
N GLY A 403 -4.64 40.21 -5.99
CA GLY A 403 -3.40 40.34 -5.21
C GLY A 403 -3.59 40.57 -3.71
N GLU A 404 -4.82 40.71 -3.22
CA GLU A 404 -5.09 40.71 -1.79
C GLU A 404 -5.10 39.26 -1.28
N ALA A 405 -4.35 38.99 -0.20
CA ALA A 405 -4.43 37.70 0.47
C ALA A 405 -5.86 37.51 0.98
N MET A 406 -6.50 36.38 0.63
CA MET A 406 -7.72 36.04 1.34
C MET A 406 -7.32 35.85 2.81
N SER A 407 -7.99 36.54 3.73
CA SER A 407 -7.77 36.34 5.16
C SER A 407 -8.29 34.95 5.55
N TYR A 408 -7.49 33.93 5.31
CA TYR A 408 -7.77 32.59 5.81
C TYR A 408 -7.53 32.65 7.31
N GLY A 409 -8.59 32.45 8.11
CA GLY A 409 -8.53 32.59 9.56
C GLY A 409 -7.34 31.83 10.14
N ALA A 410 -6.41 32.57 10.74
CA ALA A 410 -5.29 32.05 11.49
C ALA A 410 -5.82 31.32 12.74
N ASN A 411 -6.21 30.06 12.59
CA ASN A 411 -6.56 29.15 13.68
C ASN A 411 -6.25 27.69 13.29
N GLY A 412 -5.07 27.48 12.72
CA GLY A 412 -4.56 26.15 12.33
C GLY A 412 -3.18 25.79 12.88
N HIS A 413 -2.41 26.73 13.43
CA HIS A 413 -1.12 26.43 14.06
C HIS A 413 -1.30 26.36 15.58
N GLY A 414 -1.10 25.17 16.14
CA GLY A 414 -0.94 24.98 17.58
C GLY A 414 0.35 25.65 18.05
N GLY A 415 0.28 26.94 18.38
CA GLY A 415 1.31 27.68 19.08
C GLY A 415 0.89 27.91 20.53
N HIS A 416 1.65 27.37 21.48
CA HIS A 416 1.64 27.85 22.86
C HIS A 416 2.16 29.29 22.88
N GLY A 417 1.35 30.25 23.35
CA GLY A 417 1.79 31.64 23.49
C GLY A 417 0.65 32.61 23.82
N ASP A 418 0.44 32.79 25.12
CA ASP A 418 0.05 34.00 25.88
C ASP A 418 -0.96 35.00 25.30
N GLY A 419 -2.00 35.25 26.10
CA GLY A 419 -3.09 36.15 25.80
C GLY A 419 -2.70 37.63 25.70
N HIS A 420 -3.33 38.30 24.74
CA HIS A 420 -3.99 39.61 24.80
C HIS A 420 -4.11 40.15 23.37
N GLY A 421 -5.30 40.58 22.95
CA GLY A 421 -5.45 41.38 21.72
C GLY A 421 -6.69 41.08 20.89
N ASP A 422 -7.78 41.74 21.27
CA ASP A 422 -8.75 42.44 20.42
C ASP A 422 -9.55 41.63 19.37
N GLY A 423 -10.81 41.41 19.75
CA GLY A 423 -11.81 40.70 18.96
C GLY A 423 -12.30 41.48 17.75
N HIS A 424 -11.97 40.95 16.58
CA HIS A 424 -12.84 40.97 15.41
C HIS A 424 -12.93 39.55 14.85
N GLY A 425 -13.64 38.68 15.59
CA GLY A 425 -13.99 37.35 15.11
C GLY A 425 -15.11 37.46 14.08
N HIS A 426 -14.78 37.26 12.80
CA HIS A 426 -15.79 36.86 11.82
C HIS A 426 -16.35 35.51 12.27
N GLY A 427 -17.55 35.53 12.85
CA GLY A 427 -18.23 34.33 13.32
C GLY A 427 -18.44 33.36 12.17
N HIS A 428 -17.74 32.22 12.20
CA HIS A 428 -18.12 31.05 11.42
C HIS A 428 -19.45 30.54 11.98
N GLY A 429 -20.57 31.09 11.51
CA GLY A 429 -21.91 30.61 11.87
C GLY A 429 -22.04 29.11 11.58
N GLU A 430 -22.47 28.33 12.57
CA GLU A 430 -22.89 26.91 12.51
C GLU A 430 -22.03 25.90 11.69
N LYS A 431 -20.86 26.25 11.18
CA LYS A 431 -20.03 25.35 10.38
C LYS A 431 -19.26 24.41 11.31
N THR A 432 -19.57 23.12 11.28
CA THR A 432 -18.77 22.10 11.98
C THR A 432 -17.42 21.93 11.29
N LYS A 433 -16.33 21.77 12.06
CA LYS A 433 -15.01 21.43 11.52
C LYS A 433 -15.08 20.09 10.77
N ARG A 434 -14.39 19.99 9.64
CA ARG A 434 -14.22 18.75 8.88
C ARG A 434 -12.76 18.29 8.92
N ALA A 435 -12.58 16.99 8.80
CA ALA A 435 -11.24 16.42 8.68
C ALA A 435 -10.66 16.77 7.31
N VAL A 436 -9.44 17.31 7.29
CA VAL A 436 -8.66 17.60 6.09
C VAL A 436 -7.34 16.86 6.15
N LYS A 437 -6.89 16.39 4.99
CA LYS A 437 -5.60 15.71 4.81
C LYS A 437 -5.19 15.81 3.36
N CYS A 438 -3.90 15.61 3.08
CA CYS A 438 -3.45 15.54 1.69
C CYS A 438 -4.20 14.41 0.94
N ASP A 439 -4.69 14.75 -0.24
CA ASP A 439 -5.39 13.89 -1.20
C ASP A 439 -4.57 13.77 -2.50
N MET A 440 -3.27 14.10 -2.45
CA MET A 440 -2.37 14.19 -3.60
C MET A 440 -2.90 15.06 -4.74
N CYS A 441 -3.73 16.05 -4.43
CA CYS A 441 -4.38 16.89 -5.43
C CYS A 441 -5.17 16.05 -6.45
N LYS A 442 -5.84 14.99 -5.96
CA LYS A 442 -6.70 14.11 -6.75
C LYS A 442 -7.58 14.93 -7.71
N GLY A 443 -7.54 14.59 -9.00
CA GLY A 443 -8.35 15.23 -10.03
C GLY A 443 -7.74 16.49 -10.64
N ILE A 444 -6.56 16.93 -10.17
CA ILE A 444 -5.84 18.07 -10.74
C ILE A 444 -4.78 17.58 -11.74
N PRO A 445 -4.82 18.05 -13.00
CA PRO A 445 -3.78 17.75 -13.98
C PRO A 445 -2.37 18.11 -13.47
N GLY A 446 -1.42 17.19 -13.61
CA GLY A 446 -0.03 17.38 -13.19
C GLY A 446 0.32 16.89 -11.77
N GLY A 447 -0.63 16.30 -11.01
CA GLY A 447 -0.34 15.61 -9.73
C GLY A 447 -0.33 16.52 -8.49
N ALA A 448 0.59 16.30 -7.55
CA ALA A 448 0.68 17.07 -6.30
C ALA A 448 1.25 18.49 -6.51
N SER A 449 0.50 19.52 -6.11
CA SER A 449 0.91 20.93 -6.26
C SER A 449 2.19 21.26 -5.49
N CYS A 450 2.37 20.67 -4.30
CA CYS A 450 3.56 20.86 -3.47
C CYS A 450 4.88 20.48 -4.19
N VAL A 451 4.86 19.42 -5.01
CA VAL A 451 6.01 18.99 -5.81
C VAL A 451 6.21 19.92 -7.00
N ARG A 452 5.14 20.23 -7.74
CA ARG A 452 5.21 21.12 -8.92
C ARG A 452 5.67 22.53 -8.59
N ALA A 453 5.31 23.03 -7.41
CA ALA A 453 5.66 24.38 -6.97
C ALA A 453 7.09 24.49 -6.41
N CYS A 454 7.81 23.37 -6.25
CA CYS A 454 9.17 23.38 -5.76
C CYS A 454 10.14 23.83 -6.87
N PRO A 455 10.79 24.99 -6.75
CA PRO A 455 11.63 25.53 -7.82
C PRO A 455 12.96 24.79 -7.98
N THR A 456 13.41 24.09 -6.94
CA THR A 456 14.69 23.36 -6.92
C THR A 456 14.53 21.86 -7.12
N GLY A 457 13.29 21.36 -7.15
CA GLY A 457 13.02 19.92 -7.17
C GLY A 457 13.30 19.20 -5.85
N ALA A 458 13.51 19.92 -4.75
CA ALA A 458 13.75 19.36 -3.42
C ALA A 458 12.58 18.51 -2.89
N ALA A 459 11.34 18.90 -3.17
CA ALA A 459 10.15 18.19 -2.72
C ALA A 459 9.78 17.09 -3.72
N ILE A 460 9.86 15.83 -3.28
CA ILE A 460 9.60 14.65 -4.10
C ILE A 460 8.61 13.70 -3.43
N ARG A 461 7.78 13.02 -4.23
CA ARG A 461 6.91 11.93 -3.76
C ARG A 461 7.57 10.60 -4.11
N VAL A 462 7.72 9.73 -3.13
CA VAL A 462 8.48 8.49 -3.25
C VAL A 462 7.61 7.30 -2.88
N SER A 463 7.68 6.24 -3.69
CA SER A 463 7.02 4.97 -3.46
C SER A 463 7.95 3.97 -2.76
N PRO A 464 7.42 2.89 -2.14
CA PRO A 464 8.25 1.87 -1.50
C PRO A 464 9.33 1.21 -2.32
N GLU A 465 9.14 1.18 -3.64
CA GLU A 465 10.09 0.58 -4.56
C GLU A 465 11.29 1.52 -4.82
N ASP A 466 11.10 2.83 -4.60
CA ASP A 466 12.08 3.86 -4.89
C ASP A 466 12.91 4.27 -3.66
N PHE A 467 12.59 3.78 -2.45
CA PHE A 467 13.27 4.19 -1.20
C PHE A 467 14.79 3.94 -1.22
N MET A 468 15.22 2.82 -1.83
CA MET A 468 16.65 2.50 -1.94
C MET A 468 17.41 3.48 -2.84
N SER A 469 16.72 4.18 -3.75
CA SER A 469 17.34 5.22 -4.57
C SER A 469 17.57 6.50 -3.77
N VAL A 470 16.64 6.84 -2.86
CA VAL A 470 16.73 8.00 -1.96
C VAL A 470 17.82 7.79 -0.92
N ALA A 471 17.96 6.58 -0.37
CA ALA A 471 19.02 6.26 0.58
C ALA A 471 20.45 6.40 0.01
N ARG A 472 20.60 6.56 -1.31
CA ARG A 472 21.89 6.82 -1.99
C ARG A 472 22.18 8.31 -2.19
N LEU A 473 21.21 9.20 -1.89
CA LEU A 473 21.37 10.65 -2.00
C LEU A 473 22.09 11.26 -0.78
N GLY A 474 22.19 10.50 0.32
CA GLY A 474 22.92 10.88 1.53
C GLY A 474 24.39 10.48 1.53
#